data_AF-A0A4U8SHA4-F1
#
_entry.id   AF-A0A4U8SHA4-F1
#
_cell.length_a   1.000
_cell.length_b   1.000
_cell.length_c   1.000
_cell.angle_alpha   90.00
_cell.angle_beta   90.00
_cell.angle_gamma   90.00
#
_symmetry.space_group_name_H-M   'P 1'
#
loop_
_entity.id
_entity.type
_entity.pdbx_description
1 polymer ?
#
loop_
_entity_poly.entity_id
_entity_poly.type
_entity_poly.pdbx_seq_one_letter_code
_entity_poly.pdbx_strand_id
1 'polypeptide(L)'
;YLNHERKDAPQPLKIVAQDELGEMGNAINDNIQKTKAGLEQDSKAVEQSVLTAKTIESGDFRARITETPHNPQLNELKNVLNHMLDDLQTKIGSDTNEIARVFDSYTKLDFTTEVKDASGRVEVVTNTLGEEIRKMLSTSSNFAQTLSNEAKSLAQAVTNLTNLTNSQASSLEQTAQAVEEITSSMQNVSGKTGEVIQ
;
A
#
# COMPACT_ATOMS: atom_id res chain seq x y z
N TYR A 1 41.41 24.71 -10.41
CA TYR A 1 40.58 25.30 -11.49
C TYR A 1 41.14 25.02 -12.89
N LEU A 2 42.44 25.08 -13.16
CA LEU A 2 43.06 24.31 -14.28
C LEU A 2 43.85 23.13 -13.70
N ASN A 3 43.64 21.92 -14.23
CA ASN A 3 44.31 20.67 -13.83
C ASN A 3 44.30 20.31 -12.32
N HIS A 4 43.44 20.94 -11.51
CA HIS A 4 43.41 20.80 -10.03
C HIS A 4 44.68 21.24 -9.28
N GLU A 5 45.65 21.88 -9.94
CA GLU A 5 46.95 22.23 -9.33
C GLU A 5 46.94 23.56 -8.56
N ARG A 6 46.03 24.49 -8.92
CA ARG A 6 45.86 25.79 -8.23
C ARG A 6 44.40 26.10 -7.95
N LYS A 7 44.16 26.71 -6.77
CA LYS A 7 42.84 27.15 -6.29
C LYS A 7 42.43 28.52 -6.83
N ASP A 8 43.38 29.37 -7.20
CA ASP A 8 43.08 30.70 -7.73
C ASP A 8 43.32 30.77 -9.24
N ALA A 9 42.46 31.50 -9.95
CA ALA A 9 42.68 31.83 -11.35
C ALA A 9 43.94 32.71 -11.49
N PRO A 10 44.72 32.57 -12.57
CA PRO A 10 45.88 33.43 -12.81
C PRO A 10 45.44 34.90 -12.89
N GLN A 11 46.29 35.80 -12.41
CA GLN A 11 46.04 37.24 -12.49
C GLN A 11 46.04 37.68 -13.97
N PRO A 12 45.14 38.60 -14.36
CA PRO A 12 45.12 39.12 -15.73
C PRO A 12 46.47 39.71 -16.14
N LEU A 13 46.89 39.42 -17.37
CA LEU A 13 48.11 40.00 -17.96
C LEU A 13 47.90 41.50 -18.17
N LYS A 14 48.89 42.32 -17.79
CA LYS A 14 48.88 43.74 -18.10
C LYS A 14 49.36 43.94 -19.54
N ILE A 15 48.43 44.11 -20.47
CA ILE A 15 48.72 44.34 -21.89
C ILE A 15 49.05 45.82 -22.12
N VAL A 16 50.21 46.09 -22.73
CA VAL A 16 50.68 47.45 -23.06
C VAL A 16 50.76 47.67 -24.57
N ALA A 17 50.91 46.59 -25.34
CA ALA A 17 50.94 46.63 -26.80
C ALA A 17 49.53 46.87 -27.38
N GLN A 18 49.46 47.63 -28.48
CA GLN A 18 48.24 47.92 -29.24
C GLN A 18 48.23 47.24 -30.62
N ASP A 19 49.14 46.28 -30.81
CA ASP A 19 49.25 45.45 -32.01
C ASP A 19 48.43 44.15 -31.85
N GLU A 20 48.54 43.26 -32.83
CA GLU A 20 47.84 41.98 -32.85
C GLU A 20 48.23 41.10 -31.65
N LEU A 21 49.45 41.25 -31.11
CA LEU A 21 49.86 40.55 -29.89
C LEU A 21 49.14 41.13 -28.66
N GLY A 22 48.92 42.45 -28.64
CA GLY A 22 48.08 43.12 -27.67
C GLY A 22 46.62 42.64 -27.69
N GLU A 23 46.03 42.52 -28.88
CA GLU A 23 44.68 41.97 -29.04
C GLU A 23 44.58 40.51 -28.58
N MET A 24 45.56 39.67 -28.94
CA MET A 24 45.63 38.29 -28.45
C MET A 24 45.73 38.23 -26.92
N GLY A 25 46.52 39.11 -26.31
CA GLY A 25 46.65 39.20 -24.86
C GLY A 25 45.34 39.55 -24.16
N ASN A 26 44.56 40.49 -24.72
CA ASN A 26 43.22 40.81 -24.21
C ASN A 26 42.25 39.65 -24.37
N ALA A 27 42.25 38.98 -25.54
CA ALA A 27 41.42 37.81 -25.78
C ALA A 27 41.74 36.64 -24.82
N ILE A 28 43.02 36.46 -24.45
CA ILE A 28 43.43 35.47 -23.44
C ILE A 28 42.88 35.85 -22.06
N ASN A 29 43.01 37.11 -21.64
CA ASN A 29 42.45 37.58 -20.37
C ASN A 29 40.94 37.37 -20.30
N ASP A 30 40.21 37.69 -21.37
CA ASP A 30 38.76 37.49 -21.46
C ASP A 30 38.38 36.01 -21.36
N ASN A 31 39.13 35.14 -22.05
CA ASN A 31 38.91 33.69 -21.96
C ASN A 31 39.19 33.16 -20.56
N ILE A 32 40.25 33.61 -19.88
CA ILE A 32 40.53 33.24 -18.48
C ILE A 32 39.36 33.61 -17.57
N GLN A 33 38.80 34.81 -17.72
CA GLN A 33 37.65 35.24 -16.91
C GLN A 33 36.40 34.41 -17.21
N LYS A 34 36.08 34.19 -18.49
CA LYS A 34 34.94 33.36 -18.92
C LYS A 34 35.07 31.93 -18.40
N THR A 35 36.25 31.32 -18.53
CA THR A 35 36.52 29.97 -18.02
C THR A 35 36.41 29.91 -16.50
N LYS A 36 36.90 30.92 -15.77
CA LYS A 36 36.75 30.98 -14.31
C LYS A 36 35.27 30.97 -13.91
N ALA A 37 34.47 31.87 -14.49
CA ALA A 37 33.05 31.96 -14.20
C ALA A 37 32.29 30.68 -14.58
N GLY A 38 32.63 30.08 -15.73
CA GLY A 38 32.06 28.81 -16.18
C GLY A 38 32.36 27.66 -15.23
N LEU A 39 33.61 27.53 -14.77
CA LEU A 39 34.00 26.50 -13.82
C LEU A 39 33.35 26.67 -12.43
N GLU A 40 33.13 27.92 -11.99
CA GLU A 40 32.39 28.19 -10.76
C GLU A 40 30.91 27.77 -10.88
N GLN A 41 30.27 28.02 -12.03
CA GLN A 41 28.91 27.54 -12.32
C GLN A 41 28.85 26.01 -12.37
N ASP A 42 29.79 25.37 -13.07
CA ASP A 42 29.89 23.92 -13.15
C ASP A 42 30.07 23.28 -11.75
N SER A 43 30.92 23.87 -10.91
CA SER A 43 31.16 23.39 -9.54
C SER A 43 29.88 23.45 -8.69
N LYS A 44 29.10 24.53 -8.80
CA LYS A 44 27.82 24.65 -8.09
C LYS A 44 26.80 23.63 -8.55
N ALA A 45 26.71 23.39 -9.87
CA ALA A 45 25.81 22.38 -10.42
C ALA A 45 26.18 20.96 -9.94
N VAL A 46 27.48 20.64 -9.87
CA VAL A 46 27.96 19.36 -9.31
C VAL A 46 27.64 19.25 -7.83
N GLU A 47 27.89 20.29 -7.04
CA GLU A 47 27.56 20.29 -5.61
C GLU A 47 26.06 20.08 -5.36
N GLN A 48 25.20 20.80 -6.10
CA GLN A 48 23.76 20.59 -6.01
C GLN A 48 23.36 19.18 -6.43
N SER A 49 23.97 18.63 -7.48
CA SER A 49 23.68 17.26 -7.93
C SER A 49 23.97 16.22 -6.83
N VAL A 50 25.07 16.42 -6.07
CA VAL A 50 25.39 15.57 -4.92
C VAL A 50 24.36 15.73 -3.80
N LEU A 51 23.89 16.95 -3.53
CA LEU A 51 22.84 17.17 -2.53
C LEU A 51 21.51 16.53 -2.95
N THR A 52 21.10 16.70 -4.21
CA THR A 52 19.92 16.06 -4.78
C THR A 52 20.00 14.54 -4.65
N ALA A 53 21.16 13.94 -4.96
CA ALA A 53 21.38 12.50 -4.80
C ALA A 53 21.19 12.03 -3.35
N LYS A 54 21.67 12.79 -2.35
CA LYS A 54 21.46 12.48 -0.93
C LYS A 54 19.98 12.58 -0.53
N THR A 55 19.25 13.55 -1.06
CA THR A 55 17.81 13.67 -0.81
C THR A 55 17.04 12.47 -1.38
N ILE A 56 17.43 12.01 -2.57
CA ILE A 56 16.88 10.80 -3.19
C ILE A 56 17.20 9.56 -2.36
N GLU A 57 18.43 9.45 -1.82
CA GLU A 57 18.83 8.36 -0.92
C GLU A 57 17.97 8.32 0.35
N SER A 58 17.53 9.49 0.85
CA SER A 58 16.58 9.58 1.97
C SER A 58 15.12 9.25 1.58
N GLY A 59 14.84 8.97 0.31
CA GLY A 59 13.54 8.52 -0.18
C GLY A 59 12.64 9.60 -0.78
N ASP A 60 13.10 10.86 -0.88
CA ASP A 60 12.33 11.95 -1.48
C ASP A 60 12.71 12.15 -2.95
N PHE A 61 11.81 11.72 -3.85
CA PHE A 61 12.00 11.80 -5.30
C PHE A 61 11.49 13.11 -5.91
N ARG A 62 11.06 14.09 -5.11
CA ARG A 62 10.68 15.43 -5.60
C ARG A 62 11.89 16.32 -5.86
N ALA A 63 13.06 15.95 -5.36
CA ALA A 63 14.28 16.73 -5.51
C ALA A 63 14.69 16.84 -6.99
N ARG A 64 15.13 18.03 -7.42
CA ARG A 64 15.61 18.29 -8.79
C ARG A 64 16.88 19.12 -8.76
N ILE A 65 17.70 18.96 -9.80
CA ILE A 65 18.88 19.79 -10.03
C ILE A 65 18.44 21.02 -10.82
N THR A 66 18.57 22.22 -10.23
CA THR A 66 18.10 23.48 -10.80
C THR A 66 19.24 24.37 -11.31
N GLU A 67 20.43 24.22 -10.75
CA GLU A 67 21.63 24.92 -11.18
C GLU A 67 21.96 24.57 -12.63
N THR A 68 22.32 25.58 -13.41
CA THR A 68 22.64 25.41 -14.84
C THR A 68 24.15 25.50 -15.03
N PRO A 69 24.83 24.39 -15.36
CA PRO A 69 26.26 24.39 -15.62
C PRO A 69 26.57 25.11 -16.94
N HIS A 70 27.78 25.64 -17.03
CA HIS A 70 28.31 26.23 -18.26
C HIS A 70 28.74 25.16 -19.26
N ASN A 71 29.23 24.02 -18.77
CA ASN A 71 29.63 22.89 -19.60
C ASN A 71 28.41 22.21 -20.24
N PRO A 72 28.32 22.11 -21.58
CA PRO A 72 27.19 21.49 -22.27
C PRO A 72 26.95 20.03 -21.88
N GLN A 73 28.00 19.25 -21.61
CA GLN A 73 27.88 17.85 -21.21
C GLN A 73 27.31 17.71 -19.80
N LEU A 74 27.69 18.61 -18.87
CA LEU A 74 27.08 18.65 -17.54
C LEU A 74 25.61 19.07 -17.60
N ASN A 75 25.25 19.97 -18.52
CA ASN A 75 23.85 20.38 -18.69
C ASN A 75 23.01 19.24 -19.25
N GLU A 76 23.55 18.46 -20.20
CA GLU A 76 22.90 17.24 -20.68
C GLU A 76 22.72 16.22 -19.55
N LEU A 77 23.76 16.01 -18.74
CA LEU A 77 23.68 15.13 -17.57
C LEU A 77 22.59 15.58 -16.59
N LYS A 78 22.49 16.88 -16.29
CA LYS A 78 21.42 17.46 -15.47
C LYS A 78 20.04 17.10 -16.03
N ASN A 79 19.84 17.28 -17.33
CA ASN A 79 18.56 17.04 -17.98
C ASN A 79 18.17 15.56 -17.93
N VAL A 80 19.12 14.66 -18.23
CA VAL A 80 18.91 13.21 -18.15
C VAL A 80 18.59 12.78 -16.72
N LEU A 81 19.32 13.29 -15.72
CA LEU A 81 19.06 12.98 -14.31
C LEU A 81 17.68 13.47 -13.86
N ASN A 82 17.30 14.71 -14.20
CA ASN A 82 15.98 15.22 -13.86
C ASN A 82 14.86 14.43 -14.55
N HIS A 83 15.03 14.06 -15.82
CA HIS A 83 14.06 13.20 -16.52
C HIS A 83 13.94 11.83 -15.86
N MET A 84 15.06 11.22 -15.46
CA MET A 84 15.05 9.96 -14.69
C MET A 84 14.24 10.12 -13.40
N LEU A 85 14.37 11.25 -12.70
CA LEU A 85 13.62 11.52 -11.47
C LEU A 85 12.13 11.76 -11.73
N ASP A 86 11.77 12.42 -12.83
CA ASP A 86 10.38 12.57 -13.27
C ASP A 86 9.74 11.19 -13.56
N ASP A 87 10.49 10.31 -14.23
CA ASP A 87 10.07 8.93 -14.49
C ASP A 87 9.89 8.12 -13.20
N LEU A 88 10.83 8.23 -12.26
CA LEU A 88 10.74 7.56 -10.96
C LEU A 88 9.55 8.07 -10.15
N GLN A 89 9.32 9.38 -10.12
CA GLN A 89 8.19 9.97 -9.41
C GLN A 89 6.85 9.52 -10.00
N THR A 90 6.74 9.46 -11.33
CA THR A 90 5.52 9.02 -12.01
C THR A 90 5.26 7.52 -11.85
N LYS A 91 6.31 6.69 -11.92
CA LYS A 91 6.16 5.23 -11.84
C LYS A 91 6.07 4.72 -10.41
N ILE A 92 6.86 5.27 -9.50
CA ILE A 92 6.92 4.80 -8.12
C ILE A 92 6.05 5.69 -7.25
N GLY A 93 6.46 6.94 -7.08
CA GLY A 93 5.86 7.86 -6.13
C GLY A 93 6.79 8.99 -5.77
N SER A 94 6.27 9.98 -5.05
CA SER A 94 7.04 11.16 -4.65
C SER A 94 7.87 10.91 -3.38
N ASP A 95 7.39 10.05 -2.48
CA ASP A 95 8.04 9.75 -1.21
C ASP A 95 8.00 8.25 -0.91
N THR A 96 9.15 7.59 -1.01
CA THR A 96 9.24 6.15 -0.76
C THR A 96 9.07 5.79 0.71
N ASN A 97 9.29 6.73 1.63
CA ASN A 97 9.09 6.49 3.06
C ASN A 97 7.62 6.32 3.40
N GLU A 98 6.73 7.07 2.75
CA GLU A 98 5.29 6.91 2.92
C GLU A 98 4.79 5.56 2.37
N ILE A 99 5.34 5.12 1.23
CA ILE A 99 5.06 3.78 0.70
C ILE A 99 5.51 2.71 1.71
N ALA A 100 6.73 2.83 2.24
CA ALA A 100 7.25 1.90 3.24
C ALA A 100 6.39 1.85 4.51
N ARG A 101 5.94 3.00 5.02
CA ARG A 101 5.05 3.09 6.20
C ARG A 101 3.74 2.32 6.00
N VAL A 102 3.14 2.43 4.82
CA VAL A 102 1.90 1.71 4.48
C VAL A 102 2.17 0.21 4.35
N PHE A 103 3.24 -0.19 3.67
CA PHE A 103 3.62 -1.60 3.59
C PHE A 103 3.93 -2.21 4.95
N ASP A 104 4.62 -1.51 5.85
CA ASP A 104 4.86 -1.96 7.22
C ASP A 104 3.55 -2.19 7.99
N SER A 105 2.54 -1.36 7.74
CA SER A 105 1.21 -1.55 8.33
C SER A 105 0.53 -2.81 7.75
N TYR A 106 0.61 -3.00 6.44
CA TYR A 106 0.06 -4.19 5.76
C TYR A 106 0.74 -5.49 6.22
N THR A 107 2.06 -5.47 6.50
CA THR A 107 2.77 -6.65 7.04
C THR A 107 2.25 -7.08 8.42
N LYS A 108 1.67 -6.14 9.17
CA LYS A 108 1.01 -6.36 10.46
C LYS A 108 -0.48 -6.67 10.33
N LEU A 109 -0.96 -6.92 9.10
CA LEU A 109 -2.37 -7.11 8.75
C LEU A 109 -3.25 -5.89 9.04
N ASP A 110 -2.65 -4.72 9.22
CA ASP A 110 -3.37 -3.46 9.35
C ASP A 110 -3.49 -2.80 7.99
N PHE A 111 -4.65 -2.99 7.36
CA PHE A 111 -4.97 -2.40 6.06
C PHE A 111 -5.70 -1.06 6.20
N THR A 112 -5.67 -0.37 7.34
CA THR A 112 -6.36 0.92 7.52
C THR A 112 -5.56 2.10 6.98
N THR A 113 -4.26 1.94 6.78
CA THR A 113 -3.38 3.00 6.27
C THR A 113 -3.43 3.11 4.75
N GLU A 114 -3.17 4.32 4.26
CA GLU A 114 -3.02 4.62 2.83
C GLU A 114 -1.90 5.66 2.62
N VAL A 115 -1.39 5.71 1.39
CA VAL A 115 -0.47 6.76 0.93
C VAL A 115 -1.32 7.98 0.55
N LYS A 116 -1.10 9.11 1.22
CA LYS A 116 -1.80 10.36 0.91
C LYS A 116 -1.22 11.00 -0.34
N ASP A 117 -2.07 11.71 -1.09
CA ASP A 117 -1.68 12.41 -2.32
C ASP A 117 -0.95 11.51 -3.33
N ALA A 118 -1.35 10.24 -3.37
CA ALA A 118 -0.78 9.22 -4.24
C ALA A 118 -0.86 9.66 -5.71
N SER A 119 0.32 9.86 -6.30
CA SER A 119 0.50 10.36 -7.67
C SER A 119 1.28 9.36 -8.52
N GLY A 120 2.20 8.62 -7.91
CA GLY A 120 2.95 7.57 -8.56
C GLY A 120 2.12 6.31 -8.75
N ARG A 121 2.43 5.55 -9.81
CA ARG A 121 1.71 4.31 -10.11
C ARG A 121 1.76 3.30 -8.96
N VAL A 122 2.91 3.15 -8.27
CA VAL A 122 3.02 2.23 -7.12
C VAL A 122 2.21 2.73 -5.92
N GLU A 123 2.21 4.04 -5.62
CA GLU A 123 1.38 4.62 -4.55
C GLU A 123 -0.11 4.35 -4.79
N VAL A 124 -0.60 4.63 -6.01
CA VAL A 124 -2.00 4.42 -6.38
C VAL A 124 -2.38 2.95 -6.27
N VAL A 125 -1.57 2.06 -6.84
CA VAL A 125 -1.84 0.61 -6.80
C VAL A 125 -1.81 0.08 -5.36
N THR A 126 -0.94 0.62 -4.50
CA THR A 126 -0.87 0.26 -3.07
C THR A 126 -2.17 0.58 -2.35
N ASN A 127 -2.75 1.75 -2.61
CA ASN A 127 -4.03 2.15 -2.02
C ASN A 127 -5.17 1.28 -2.55
N THR A 128 -5.23 1.04 -3.87
CA THR A 128 -6.23 0.16 -4.49
C THR A 128 -6.15 -1.26 -3.93
N LEU A 129 -4.94 -1.81 -3.75
CA LEU A 129 -4.77 -3.13 -3.17
C LEU A 129 -5.25 -3.18 -1.71
N GLY A 130 -4.96 -2.15 -0.92
CA GLY A 130 -5.49 -2.02 0.43
C GLY A 130 -7.01 -2.00 0.49
N GLU A 131 -7.63 -1.26 -0.42
CA GLU A 131 -9.09 -1.20 -0.54
C GLU A 131 -9.71 -2.56 -0.89
N GLU A 132 -9.15 -3.25 -1.88
CA GLU A 132 -9.65 -4.58 -2.27
C GLU A 132 -9.46 -5.61 -1.15
N ILE A 133 -8.35 -5.55 -0.40
CA ILE A 133 -8.16 -6.40 0.78
C ILE A 133 -9.20 -6.09 1.86
N ARG A 134 -9.43 -4.81 2.19
CA ARG A 134 -10.46 -4.40 3.17
C ARG A 134 -11.84 -4.89 2.75
N LYS A 135 -12.18 -4.77 1.46
CA LYS A 135 -13.44 -5.25 0.90
C LYS A 135 -13.57 -6.77 1.03
N MET A 136 -12.53 -7.52 0.66
CA MET A 136 -12.49 -8.97 0.83
C MET A 136 -12.67 -9.39 2.29
N LEU A 137 -11.98 -8.73 3.23
CA LEU A 137 -12.08 -9.00 4.66
C LEU A 137 -13.49 -8.68 5.20
N SER A 138 -14.07 -7.55 4.78
CA SER A 138 -15.45 -7.18 5.12
C SER A 138 -16.45 -8.21 4.61
N THR A 139 -16.32 -8.64 3.36
CA THR A 139 -17.14 -9.71 2.78
C THR A 139 -16.98 -11.03 3.54
N SER A 140 -15.76 -11.43 3.89
CA SER A 140 -15.48 -12.63 4.68
C SER A 140 -16.13 -12.56 6.07
N SER A 141 -16.03 -11.41 6.74
CA SER A 141 -16.69 -11.17 8.03
C SER A 141 -18.22 -11.29 7.92
N ASN A 142 -18.82 -10.72 6.86
CA ASN A 142 -20.26 -10.81 6.62
C ASN A 142 -20.72 -12.26 6.35
N PHE A 143 -19.90 -13.05 5.63
CA PHE A 143 -20.17 -14.48 5.44
C PHE A 143 -20.09 -15.24 6.77
N ALA A 144 -19.08 -14.99 7.60
CA ALA A 144 -18.95 -15.63 8.90
C ALA A 144 -20.13 -15.30 9.83
N GLN A 145 -20.59 -14.04 9.82
CA GLN A 145 -21.76 -13.63 10.60
C GLN A 145 -23.04 -14.30 10.11
N THR A 146 -23.27 -14.34 8.79
CA THR A 146 -24.42 -15.03 8.20
C THR A 146 -24.41 -16.51 8.57
N LEU A 147 -23.27 -17.18 8.43
CA LEU A 147 -23.11 -18.59 8.79
C LEU A 147 -23.39 -18.84 10.27
N SER A 148 -22.90 -17.96 11.15
CA SER A 148 -23.17 -18.04 12.60
C SER A 148 -24.66 -17.93 12.90
N ASN A 149 -25.36 -17.01 12.24
CA ASN A 149 -26.80 -16.83 12.40
C ASN A 149 -27.58 -18.07 11.91
N GLU A 150 -27.24 -18.61 10.74
CA GLU A 150 -27.88 -19.82 10.20
C GLU A 150 -27.63 -21.05 11.08
N ALA A 151 -26.42 -21.22 11.60
CA ALA A 151 -26.10 -22.29 12.53
C ALA A 151 -26.92 -22.19 13.82
N LYS A 152 -27.15 -20.97 14.33
CA LYS A 152 -28.00 -20.73 15.49
C LYS A 152 -29.47 -21.06 15.20
N SER A 153 -29.99 -20.64 14.04
CA SER A 153 -31.35 -20.98 13.60
C SER A 153 -31.54 -22.48 13.45
N LEU A 154 -30.57 -23.18 12.87
CA LEU A 154 -30.58 -24.64 12.75
C LEU A 154 -30.56 -25.32 14.13
N ALA A 155 -29.72 -24.87 15.05
CA ALA A 155 -29.67 -25.41 16.41
C ALA A 155 -31.01 -25.24 17.14
N GLN A 156 -31.68 -24.10 16.96
CA GLN A 156 -33.03 -23.86 17.49
C GLN A 156 -34.06 -24.80 16.85
N ALA A 157 -34.01 -24.97 15.53
CA ALA A 157 -34.92 -25.88 14.82
C ALA A 157 -34.75 -27.34 15.28
N VAL A 158 -33.50 -27.81 15.44
CA VAL A 158 -33.20 -29.15 15.96
C VAL A 158 -33.70 -29.30 17.39
N THR A 159 -33.46 -28.31 18.27
CA THR A 159 -33.95 -28.33 19.66
C THR A 159 -35.47 -28.42 19.71
N ASN A 160 -36.16 -27.62 18.90
CA ASN A 160 -37.62 -27.66 18.80
C ASN A 160 -38.12 -29.01 18.28
N LEU A 161 -37.47 -29.56 17.25
CA LEU A 161 -37.81 -30.88 16.72
C LEU A 161 -37.63 -31.97 17.79
N THR A 162 -36.51 -31.98 18.51
CA THR A 162 -36.28 -32.93 19.61
C THR A 162 -37.34 -32.83 20.69
N ASN A 163 -37.75 -31.62 21.08
CA ASN A 163 -38.82 -31.41 22.05
C ASN A 163 -40.16 -31.96 21.54
N LEU A 164 -40.53 -31.68 20.28
CA LEU A 164 -41.75 -32.20 19.67
C LEU A 164 -41.74 -33.73 19.58
N THR A 165 -40.61 -34.33 19.20
CA THR A 165 -40.46 -35.79 19.14
C THR A 165 -40.60 -36.42 20.54
N ASN A 166 -40.00 -35.81 21.57
CA ASN A 166 -40.16 -36.28 22.95
C ASN A 166 -41.62 -36.18 23.43
N SER A 167 -42.31 -35.07 23.15
CA SER A 167 -43.73 -34.91 23.45
C SER A 167 -44.58 -35.94 22.71
N GLN A 168 -44.30 -36.19 21.43
CA GLN A 168 -45.01 -37.19 20.63
C GLN A 168 -44.79 -38.61 21.16
N ALA A 169 -43.57 -38.96 21.56
CA ALA A 169 -43.28 -40.25 22.18
C ALA A 169 -44.08 -40.44 23.48
N SER A 170 -44.15 -39.41 24.33
CA SER A 170 -44.98 -39.43 25.54
C SER A 170 -46.48 -39.56 25.22
N SER A 171 -46.99 -38.85 24.20
CA SER A 171 -48.39 -39.01 23.77
C SER A 171 -48.69 -40.41 23.22
N LEU A 172 -47.74 -41.05 22.53
CA LEU A 172 -47.88 -42.43 22.06
C LEU A 172 -47.88 -43.42 23.23
N GLU A 173 -47.03 -43.20 24.24
CA GLU A 173 -47.02 -44.00 25.48
C GLU A 173 -48.36 -43.90 26.22
N GLN A 174 -48.90 -42.69 26.37
CA GLN A 174 -50.24 -42.48 26.93
C GLN A 174 -51.35 -43.16 26.12
N THR A 175 -51.25 -43.12 24.79
CA THR A 175 -52.21 -43.79 23.91
C THR A 175 -52.14 -45.31 24.06
N ALA A 176 -50.94 -45.88 24.14
CA ALA A 176 -50.73 -47.30 24.36
C ALA A 176 -51.30 -47.75 25.73
N GLN A 177 -51.05 -46.98 26.79
CA GLN A 177 -51.61 -47.24 28.12
C GLN A 177 -53.14 -47.19 28.11
N ALA A 178 -53.75 -46.18 27.46
CA ALA A 178 -55.20 -46.10 27.32
C ALA A 178 -55.78 -47.31 26.55
N VAL A 179 -55.08 -47.79 25.52
CA VAL A 179 -55.48 -49.00 24.77
C VAL A 179 -55.37 -50.25 25.63
N GLU A 180 -54.34 -50.38 26.48
CA GLU A 180 -54.23 -51.46 27.46
C GLU A 180 -55.37 -51.44 28.47
N GLU A 181 -55.72 -50.27 29.01
CA GLU A 181 -56.86 -50.11 29.93
C GLU A 181 -58.19 -50.49 29.27
N ILE A 182 -58.42 -50.06 28.03
CA ILE A 182 -59.60 -50.45 27.24
C ILE A 182 -59.63 -51.97 27.04
N THR A 183 -58.48 -52.57 26.71
CA THR A 183 -58.38 -54.02 26.48
C THR A 183 -58.67 -54.80 27.77
N SER A 184 -58.09 -54.37 28.90
CA SER A 184 -58.35 -54.93 30.23
C SER A 184 -59.83 -54.81 30.61
N SER A 185 -60.44 -53.65 30.36
CA SER A 185 -61.87 -53.42 30.59
C SER A 185 -62.74 -54.33 29.72
N MET A 186 -62.41 -54.48 28.44
CA MET A 186 -63.11 -55.40 27.54
C MET A 186 -62.99 -56.86 27.99
N GLN A 187 -61.81 -57.30 28.44
CA GLN A 187 -61.63 -58.65 28.98
C GLN A 187 -62.49 -58.87 30.23
N ASN A 188 -62.53 -57.90 31.15
CA ASN A 188 -63.38 -57.97 32.34
C ASN A 188 -64.87 -58.03 31.99
N VAL A 189 -65.34 -57.18 31.07
CA VAL A 189 -66.74 -57.21 30.59
C VAL A 189 -67.07 -58.54 29.93
N SER A 190 -66.18 -59.05 29.07
CA SER A 190 -66.33 -60.35 28.41
C SER A 190 -66.44 -61.50 29.42
N GLY A 191 -65.58 -61.54 30.43
CA GLY A 191 -65.64 -62.51 31.51
C GLY A 191 -66.97 -62.47 32.26
N LYS A 192 -67.47 -61.26 32.58
CA LYS A 192 -68.76 -61.08 33.23
C LYS A 192 -69.94 -61.52 32.38
N THR A 193 -69.92 -61.26 31.07
CA THR A 193 -70.96 -61.77 30.16
C THR A 193 -70.96 -63.29 30.05
N GLY A 194 -69.79 -63.93 30.13
CA GLY A 194 -69.68 -65.40 30.15
C GLY A 194 -70.30 -66.03 31.41
N GLU A 195 -70.13 -65.39 32.58
CA GLU A 195 -70.75 -65.83 33.84
C GLU A 195 -72.28 -65.71 33.85
N VAL A 196 -72.88 -64.83 33.04
CA VAL A 196 -74.33 -64.61 32.99
C VAL A 196 -75.06 -65.57 32.03
N ILE A 197 -74.32 -66.24 31.15
CA ILE A 197 -74.86 -67.19 30.16
C ILE A 197 -74.82 -68.65 30.67
N GLN A 198 -74.11 -68.93 31.77
CA GLN A 198 -74.16 -70.20 32.50
C GLN A 198 -75.26 -70.21 33.57
#